data_AF-L0G1Z5-F1
#
_entry.id   AF-L0G1Z5-F1
#
_cell.length_a   1.000
_cell.length_b   1.000
_cell.length_c   1.000
_cell.angle_alpha   90.00
_cell.angle_beta   90.00
_cell.angle_gamma   90.00
#
_symmetry.space_group_name_H-M   'P 1'
#
loop_
_entity.id
_entity.type
_entity.pdbx_description
1 polymer ?
#
loop_
_entity_poly.entity_id
_entity_poly.type
_entity_poly.pdbx_seq_one_letter_code
_entity_poly.pdbx_strand_id
1 'polypeptide(L)'
;MNKIEYERLKLDYILQTHANEELFGQWLRKFFYLNSELNKEYDSIYQSSFYVVFYELVTAGLEYSKKVFESLQNSENHEKKEFYSELIGGLKILKLLFSESEFEFIEYKRHSCSHIFQNHYEKRITDKGKIITKRKGKLIDKLNKEFSETILKHGFERGFDEYMTQKLYPKITKLYNGLEKIKMQYNRN
;
A
#
# COMPACT_ATOMS: atom_id res chain seq x y z
N MET A 1 -28.62 0.17 25.35
CA MET A 1 -28.18 1.41 24.67
C MET A 1 -29.42 2.24 24.41
N ASN A 2 -29.45 3.49 24.89
CA ASN A 2 -30.62 4.34 24.69
C ASN A 2 -30.64 4.89 23.25
N LYS A 3 -31.81 5.38 22.80
CA LYS A 3 -32.00 5.88 21.43
C LYS A 3 -31.02 7.01 21.06
N ILE A 4 -30.66 7.86 22.02
CA ILE A 4 -29.75 9.00 21.81
C ILE A 4 -28.31 8.50 21.59
N GLU A 5 -27.86 7.52 22.38
CA GLU A 5 -26.56 6.86 22.22
C GLU A 5 -26.46 6.13 20.88
N TYR A 6 -27.53 5.44 20.44
CA TYR A 6 -27.57 4.78 19.14
C TYR A 6 -27.41 5.77 17.97
N GLU A 7 -28.17 6.87 17.97
CA GLU A 7 -28.09 7.88 16.91
C GLU A 7 -26.72 8.58 16.89
N ARG A 8 -26.11 8.81 18.06
CA ARG A 8 -24.76 9.37 18.15
C ARG A 8 -23.72 8.42 17.53
N LEU A 9 -23.76 7.14 17.88
CA LEU A 9 -22.84 6.14 17.30
C LEU A 9 -23.03 6.01 15.79
N LYS A 10 -24.26 6.09 15.30
CA LYS A 10 -24.56 6.08 13.88
C LYS A 10 -23.94 7.28 13.17
N LEU A 11 -24.05 8.48 13.75
CA LEU A 11 -23.43 9.69 13.20
C LEU A 11 -21.90 9.57 13.20
N ASP A 12 -21.29 9.14 14.31
CA ASP A 12 -19.84 8.96 14.42
C ASP A 12 -19.33 7.96 13.37
N TYR A 13 -20.07 6.86 13.14
CA TYR A 13 -19.76 5.87 12.13
C TYR A 13 -19.82 6.44 10.70
N ILE A 14 -20.84 7.26 10.39
CA ILE A 14 -20.97 7.93 9.09
C ILE A 14 -19.79 8.87 8.86
N LEU A 15 -19.45 9.71 9.85
CA LEU A 15 -18.33 10.65 9.78
C LEU A 15 -16.99 9.92 9.59
N GLN A 16 -16.77 8.85 10.34
CA GLN A 16 -15.57 8.02 10.20
C GLN A 16 -15.48 7.38 8.81
N THR A 17 -16.60 6.91 8.26
CA THR A 17 -16.65 6.32 6.91
C THR A 17 -16.25 7.35 5.85
N HIS A 18 -16.80 8.56 5.92
CA HIS A 18 -16.44 9.64 4.99
C HIS A 18 -14.98 10.06 5.13
N ALA A 19 -14.48 10.20 6.36
CA ALA A 19 -13.07 10.54 6.59
C ALA A 19 -12.12 9.48 6.04
N ASN A 20 -12.45 8.19 6.21
CA ASN A 20 -11.67 7.09 5.66
C ASN A 20 -11.70 7.04 4.13
N GLU A 21 -12.84 7.33 3.52
CA GLU A 21 -12.97 7.40 2.06
C GLU A 21 -12.10 8.53 1.48
N GLU A 22 -12.16 9.73 2.07
CA GLU A 22 -11.33 10.85 1.64
C GLU A 22 -9.83 10.55 1.85
N LEU A 23 -9.47 10.02 3.02
CA LEU A 23 -8.10 9.61 3.30
C LEU A 23 -7.62 8.61 2.24
N PHE A 24 -8.39 7.55 1.96
CA PHE A 24 -8.03 6.56 0.95
C PHE A 24 -7.84 7.19 -0.43
N GLY A 25 -8.72 8.12 -0.82
CA GLY A 25 -8.59 8.91 -2.04
C GLY A 25 -7.28 9.70 -2.09
N GLN A 26 -6.87 10.33 -0.99
CA GLN A 26 -5.59 11.05 -0.90
C GLN A 26 -4.39 10.11 -1.05
N TRP A 27 -4.44 8.91 -0.49
CA TRP A 27 -3.38 7.91 -0.67
C TRP A 27 -3.25 7.47 -2.14
N LEU A 28 -4.37 7.26 -2.84
CA LEU A 28 -4.36 6.98 -4.27
C LEU A 28 -3.77 8.13 -5.10
N ARG A 29 -4.15 9.39 -4.81
CA ARG A 29 -3.58 10.56 -5.49
C ARG A 29 -2.07 10.64 -5.30
N LYS A 30 -1.60 10.49 -4.05
CA LYS A 30 -0.16 10.44 -3.74
C LYS A 30 0.55 9.33 -4.50
N PHE A 31 -0.07 8.15 -4.58
CA PHE A 31 0.50 7.01 -5.30
C PHE A 31 0.73 7.29 -6.77
N PHE A 32 -0.30 7.80 -7.47
CA PHE A 32 -0.19 8.14 -8.89
C PHE A 32 0.76 9.30 -9.15
N TYR A 33 0.77 10.30 -8.27
CA TYR A 33 1.71 11.43 -8.35
C TYR A 33 3.16 10.95 -8.20
N LEU A 34 3.48 10.24 -7.11
CA LEU A 34 4.84 9.74 -6.85
C LEU A 34 5.33 8.82 -7.97
N ASN A 35 4.45 7.96 -8.50
CA ASN A 35 4.76 7.13 -9.66
C ASN A 35 5.16 7.96 -10.90
N SER A 36 4.48 9.08 -11.14
CA SER A 36 4.82 9.97 -12.25
C SER A 36 6.14 10.70 -12.02
N GLU A 37 6.36 11.25 -10.82
CA GLU A 37 7.58 11.99 -10.50
C GLU A 37 8.82 11.11 -10.51
N LEU A 38 8.76 9.92 -9.90
CA LEU A 38 9.88 8.98 -9.85
C LEU A 38 10.28 8.43 -11.22
N ASN A 39 9.35 8.43 -12.19
CA ASN A 39 9.66 8.06 -13.57
C ASN A 39 10.37 9.20 -14.34
N LYS A 40 10.18 10.45 -13.94
CA LYS A 40 10.90 11.59 -14.55
C LYS A 40 12.34 11.64 -14.07
N GLU A 41 12.51 11.56 -12.76
CA GLU A 41 13.80 11.64 -12.11
C GLU A 41 13.77 10.91 -10.76
N TYR A 42 14.87 10.25 -10.42
CA TYR A 42 15.00 9.63 -9.11
C TYR A 42 15.13 10.70 -8.02
N ASP A 43 14.25 10.64 -7.03
CA ASP A 43 14.32 11.44 -5.81
C ASP A 43 14.16 10.51 -4.59
N SER A 44 15.12 10.57 -3.67
CA SER A 44 15.15 9.68 -2.50
C SER A 44 14.03 9.92 -1.48
N ILE A 45 13.52 11.15 -1.37
CA ILE A 45 12.41 11.52 -0.49
C ILE A 45 11.11 10.99 -1.09
N TYR A 46 10.94 11.14 -2.41
CA TYR A 46 9.79 10.61 -3.12
C TYR A 46 9.79 9.10 -3.11
N GLN A 47 10.95 8.46 -3.31
CA GLN A 47 11.10 7.02 -3.23
C GLN A 47 10.74 6.49 -1.83
N SER A 48 11.21 7.17 -0.78
CA SER A 48 10.87 6.84 0.60
C SER A 48 9.36 6.91 0.85
N SER A 49 8.72 7.99 0.38
CA SER A 49 7.27 8.16 0.47
C SER A 49 6.52 7.11 -0.36
N PHE A 50 7.06 6.73 -1.51
CA PHE A 50 6.47 5.74 -2.41
C PHE A 50 6.46 4.35 -1.81
N TYR A 51 7.51 3.94 -1.09
CA TYR A 51 7.50 2.68 -0.33
C TYR A 51 6.32 2.59 0.64
N VAL A 52 6.09 3.67 1.39
CA VAL A 52 4.99 3.75 2.36
C VAL A 52 3.65 3.65 1.63
N VAL A 53 3.43 4.51 0.63
CA VAL A 53 2.16 4.57 -0.10
C VAL A 53 1.86 3.27 -0.84
N PHE A 54 2.84 2.71 -1.54
CA PHE A 54 2.69 1.45 -2.25
C PHE A 54 2.32 0.32 -1.30
N TYR A 55 3.09 0.13 -0.22
CA TYR A 55 2.86 -0.96 0.73
C TYR A 55 1.47 -0.88 1.37
N GLU A 56 1.08 0.30 1.86
CA GLU A 56 -0.23 0.50 2.49
C GLU A 56 -1.37 0.24 1.51
N LEU A 57 -1.27 0.67 0.25
CA LEU A 57 -2.30 0.44 -0.76
C LEU A 57 -2.46 -1.04 -1.13
N VAL A 58 -1.37 -1.77 -1.33
CA VAL A 58 -1.44 -3.21 -1.70
C VAL A 58 -1.69 -4.14 -0.50
N THR A 59 -1.79 -3.58 0.70
CA THR A 59 -2.16 -4.31 1.93
C THR A 59 -3.49 -3.80 2.47
N ALA A 60 -3.48 -2.82 3.38
CA ALA A 60 -4.68 -2.28 4.01
C ALA A 60 -5.66 -1.67 3.00
N GLY A 61 -5.15 -0.95 2.00
CA GLY A 61 -5.97 -0.34 0.94
C GLY A 61 -6.71 -1.36 0.08
N LEU A 62 -6.08 -2.49 -0.22
CA LEU A 62 -6.69 -3.59 -0.97
C LEU A 62 -7.83 -4.23 -0.17
N GLU A 63 -7.64 -4.45 1.13
CA GLU A 63 -8.70 -4.97 2.01
C GLU A 63 -9.85 -3.99 2.17
N TYR A 64 -9.54 -2.69 2.32
CA TYR A 64 -10.56 -1.64 2.31
C TYR A 64 -11.36 -1.65 1.00
N SER A 65 -10.68 -1.71 -0.14
CA SER A 65 -11.30 -1.70 -1.47
C SER A 65 -12.26 -2.89 -1.66
N LYS A 66 -11.88 -4.09 -1.22
CA LYS A 66 -12.75 -5.27 -1.23
C LYS A 66 -14.01 -5.07 -0.41
N LYS A 67 -13.89 -4.56 0.82
CA LYS A 67 -15.04 -4.29 1.70
C LYS A 67 -16.01 -3.29 1.08
N VAL A 68 -15.48 -2.22 0.46
CA VAL A 68 -16.32 -1.25 -0.25
C VAL A 68 -17.02 -1.92 -1.42
N PHE A 69 -16.29 -2.67 -2.26
CA PHE A 69 -16.88 -3.40 -3.38
C PHE A 69 -17.98 -4.40 -2.96
N GLU A 70 -17.77 -5.13 -1.87
CA GLU A 70 -18.75 -6.04 -1.28
C GLU A 70 -20.00 -5.29 -0.81
N SER A 71 -19.82 -4.16 -0.12
CA SER A 71 -20.96 -3.32 0.32
C SER A 71 -21.78 -2.75 -0.84
N LEU A 72 -21.16 -2.62 -2.02
CA LEU A 72 -21.81 -2.11 -3.22
C LEU A 72 -22.56 -3.18 -4.01
N GLN A 73 -22.49 -4.48 -3.67
CA GLN A 73 -23.10 -5.55 -4.49
C GLN A 73 -24.58 -5.29 -4.79
N ASN A 74 -25.34 -4.78 -3.80
CA ASN A 74 -26.76 -4.46 -3.93
C ASN A 74 -27.06 -2.98 -4.25
N SER A 75 -26.04 -2.16 -4.52
CA SER A 75 -26.20 -0.74 -4.87
C SER A 75 -26.50 -0.54 -6.35
N GLU A 76 -27.20 0.53 -6.73
CA GLU A 76 -27.35 0.95 -8.13
C GLU A 76 -26.16 1.81 -8.63
N ASN A 77 -25.16 2.05 -7.77
CA ASN A 77 -23.98 2.83 -8.14
C ASN A 77 -22.99 2.00 -8.98
N HIS A 78 -23.28 1.89 -10.29
CA HIS A 78 -22.49 1.14 -11.25
C HIS A 78 -21.06 1.69 -11.43
N GLU A 79 -20.90 3.02 -11.47
CA GLU A 79 -19.59 3.67 -11.57
C GLU A 79 -18.67 3.24 -10.43
N LYS A 80 -19.14 3.36 -9.18
CA LYS A 80 -18.33 3.05 -8.00
C LYS A 80 -18.00 1.56 -7.93
N LYS A 81 -18.92 0.67 -8.35
CA LYS A 81 -18.63 -0.77 -8.45
C LYS A 81 -17.51 -1.04 -9.45
N GLU A 82 -17.62 -0.49 -10.66
CA GLU A 82 -16.64 -0.70 -11.72
C GLU A 82 -15.26 -0.14 -11.32
N PHE A 83 -15.24 1.05 -10.72
CA PHE A 83 -14.03 1.68 -10.19
C PHE A 83 -13.33 0.79 -9.16
N TYR A 84 -14.05 0.31 -8.14
CA TYR A 84 -13.43 -0.54 -7.11
C TYR A 84 -13.04 -1.91 -7.65
N SER A 85 -13.78 -2.47 -8.62
CA SER A 85 -13.39 -3.72 -9.29
C SER A 85 -12.04 -3.58 -10.01
N GLU A 86 -11.88 -2.52 -10.83
CA GLU A 86 -10.63 -2.22 -11.54
C GLU A 86 -9.49 -1.95 -10.55
N LEU A 87 -9.76 -1.18 -9.49
CA LEU A 87 -8.78 -0.88 -8.45
C LEU A 87 -8.28 -2.14 -7.73
N ILE A 88 -9.18 -3.04 -7.32
CA ILE A 88 -8.83 -4.31 -6.68
C ILE A 88 -7.97 -5.16 -7.62
N GLY A 89 -8.35 -5.27 -8.89
CA GLY A 89 -7.59 -5.99 -9.91
C GLY A 89 -6.17 -5.42 -10.06
N GLY A 90 -6.08 -4.10 -10.21
CA GLY A 90 -4.82 -3.37 -10.31
C GLY A 90 -3.90 -3.59 -9.10
N LEU A 91 -4.40 -3.35 -7.89
CA LEU A 91 -3.61 -3.51 -6.65
C LEU A 91 -3.10 -4.95 -6.46
N LYS A 92 -3.92 -5.95 -6.78
CA LYS A 92 -3.49 -7.36 -6.76
C LYS A 92 -2.36 -7.63 -7.75
N ILE A 93 -2.49 -7.15 -8.99
CA ILE A 93 -1.44 -7.30 -10.01
C ILE A 93 -0.15 -6.65 -9.55
N LEU A 94 -0.22 -5.41 -9.03
CA LEU A 94 0.95 -4.68 -8.56
C LEU A 94 1.69 -5.43 -7.44
N LYS A 95 0.95 -6.02 -6.49
CA LYS A 95 1.54 -6.86 -5.43
C LYS A 95 2.25 -8.10 -6.01
N LEU A 96 1.62 -8.77 -6.96
CA LEU A 96 2.13 -10.00 -7.59
C LEU A 96 3.34 -9.78 -8.50
N LEU A 97 3.71 -8.53 -8.78
CA LEU A 97 4.97 -8.23 -9.48
C LEU A 97 6.18 -8.64 -8.65
N PHE A 98 6.08 -8.68 -7.33
CA PHE A 98 7.22 -8.95 -6.46
C PHE A 98 7.16 -10.37 -5.93
N SER A 99 8.31 -11.04 -5.90
CA SER A 99 8.47 -12.27 -5.13
C SER A 99 8.26 -12.01 -3.64
N GLU A 100 8.05 -13.08 -2.86
CA GLU A 100 7.84 -12.95 -1.42
C GLU A 100 9.01 -12.23 -0.72
N SER A 101 10.26 -12.52 -1.10
CA SER A 101 11.45 -11.89 -0.54
C SER A 101 11.56 -10.41 -0.93
N GLU A 102 11.30 -10.07 -2.19
CA GLU A 102 11.27 -8.66 -2.64
C GLU A 102 10.15 -7.89 -1.93
N PHE A 103 8.99 -8.50 -1.71
CA PHE A 103 7.88 -7.86 -1.00
C PHE A 103 8.18 -7.69 0.50
N GLU A 104 8.86 -8.64 1.13
CA GLU A 104 9.36 -8.50 2.51
C GLU A 104 10.41 -7.38 2.61
N PHE A 105 11.27 -7.22 1.60
CA PHE A 105 12.23 -6.13 1.52
C PHE A 105 11.54 -4.77 1.34
N ILE A 106 10.48 -4.69 0.52
CA ILE A 106 9.63 -3.50 0.41
C ILE A 106 9.00 -3.14 1.76
N GLU A 107 8.53 -4.14 2.54
CA GLU A 107 8.02 -3.91 3.89
C GLU A 107 9.11 -3.38 4.83
N TYR A 108 10.33 -3.92 4.73
CA TYR A 108 11.49 -3.41 5.46
C TYR A 108 11.75 -1.94 5.14
N LYS A 109 11.83 -1.57 3.84
CA LYS A 109 12.02 -0.18 3.40
C LYS A 109 10.88 0.72 3.87
N ARG A 110 9.62 0.28 3.80
CA ARG A 110 8.47 1.02 4.37
C ARG A 110 8.67 1.32 5.86
N HIS A 111 9.14 0.35 6.65
CA HIS A 111 9.45 0.61 8.05
C HIS A 111 10.62 1.59 8.22
N SER A 112 11.65 1.52 7.37
CA SER A 112 12.80 2.43 7.42
C SER A 112 12.39 3.86 7.12
N CYS A 113 11.42 4.05 6.23
CA CYS A 113 10.88 5.36 5.86
C CYS A 113 9.85 5.91 6.87
N SER A 114 9.31 5.07 7.76
CA SER A 114 8.21 5.44 8.68
C SER A 114 8.64 5.57 10.14
N HIS A 115 9.84 5.14 10.50
CA HIS A 115 10.32 5.10 11.87
C HIS A 115 11.74 5.65 11.95
N ILE A 116 11.99 6.48 12.97
CA ILE A 116 13.33 6.98 13.28
C ILE A 116 14.26 5.81 13.67
N PHE A 117 13.73 4.80 14.37
CA PHE A 117 14.46 3.60 14.76
C PHE A 117 13.70 2.33 14.36
N GLN A 118 14.42 1.37 13.77
CA GLN A 118 13.88 0.06 13.41
C GLN A 118 14.41 -1.03 14.33
N ASN A 119 13.62 -1.42 15.32
CA ASN A 119 14.02 -2.41 16.33
C ASN A 119 13.41 -3.82 16.10
N HIS A 120 12.82 -4.06 14.92
CA HIS A 120 12.11 -5.32 14.60
C HIS A 120 12.88 -6.25 13.66
N TYR A 121 14.01 -5.79 13.10
CA TYR A 121 14.83 -6.53 12.13
C TYR A 121 16.21 -6.91 12.69
N GLU A 122 16.37 -6.78 14.01
CA GLU A 122 17.56 -7.12 14.76
C GLU A 122 17.22 -8.08 15.91
N LYS A 123 18.15 -8.97 16.25
CA LYS A 123 18.02 -9.77 17.46
C LYS A 123 18.08 -8.81 18.65
N ARG A 124 17.08 -8.88 19.53
CA ARG A 124 17.00 -8.00 20.69
C ARG A 124 16.60 -8.72 21.96
N ILE A 125 17.07 -8.19 23.08
CA ILE A 125 16.60 -8.55 24.41
C ILE A 125 15.55 -7.52 24.80
N THR A 126 14.35 -7.98 25.13
CA THR A 126 13.28 -7.11 25.65
C THR A 126 13.59 -6.68 27.08
N ASP A 127 12.91 -5.63 27.56
CA ASP A 127 13.01 -5.16 28.95
C ASP A 127 12.67 -6.24 29.99
N LYS A 128 11.98 -7.31 29.57
CA LYS A 128 11.63 -8.48 30.39
C LYS A 128 12.62 -9.65 30.24
N GLY A 129 13.80 -9.42 29.65
CA GLY A 129 14.85 -10.42 29.44
C GLY A 129 14.56 -11.45 28.33
N LYS A 130 13.42 -11.38 27.63
CA LYS A 130 13.12 -12.29 26.52
C LYS A 130 13.93 -11.93 25.28
N ILE A 131 14.57 -12.93 24.66
CA ILE A 131 15.29 -12.78 23.40
C ILE A 131 14.32 -12.95 22.23
N ILE A 132 14.21 -11.93 21.38
CA ILE A 132 13.44 -11.99 20.14
C ILE A 132 14.41 -12.34 19.00
N THR A 133 14.18 -13.50 18.38
CA THR A 133 14.98 -14.02 17.26
C THR A 133 14.17 -14.21 15.98
N LYS A 134 12.85 -13.99 16.05
CA LYS A 134 11.92 -14.20 14.93
C LYS A 134 11.03 -12.99 14.70
N ARG A 135 10.71 -12.75 13.43
CA ARG A 135 9.72 -11.78 12.95
C ARG A 135 8.76 -12.47 11.99
N LYS A 136 7.45 -12.36 12.23
CA LYS A 136 6.40 -13.05 11.45
C LYS A 136 6.71 -14.55 11.20
N GLY A 137 7.26 -15.22 12.20
CA GLY A 137 7.66 -16.64 12.11
C GLY A 137 9.01 -16.93 11.45
N LYS A 138 9.61 -15.98 10.72
CA LYS A 138 10.94 -16.11 10.09
C LYS A 138 12.06 -15.73 11.07
N LEU A 139 13.19 -16.44 11.02
CA LEU A 139 14.39 -16.08 11.78
C LEU A 139 14.97 -14.77 11.25
N ILE A 140 15.38 -13.88 12.16
CA ILE A 140 15.95 -12.57 11.80
C ILE A 140 17.22 -12.72 10.96
N ASP A 141 18.09 -13.67 11.27
CA ASP A 141 19.30 -13.92 10.46
C ASP A 141 18.96 -14.31 9.02
N LYS A 142 17.90 -15.10 8.84
CA LYS A 142 17.42 -15.50 7.51
C LYS A 142 16.88 -14.31 6.74
N LEU A 143 16.08 -13.46 7.39
CA LEU A 143 15.57 -12.22 6.79
C LEU A 143 16.71 -11.29 6.35
N ASN A 144 17.69 -11.06 7.22
CA ASN A 144 18.82 -10.17 6.92
C ASN A 144 19.70 -10.72 5.80
N LYS A 145 19.85 -12.04 5.71
CA LYS A 145 20.48 -12.71 4.57
C LYS A 145 19.68 -12.49 3.28
N GLU A 146 18.37 -12.72 3.30
CA GLU A 146 17.50 -12.49 2.14
C GLU A 146 17.54 -11.03 1.66
N PHE A 147 17.57 -10.06 2.58
CA PHE A 147 17.69 -8.64 2.23
C PHE A 147 19.04 -8.32 1.58
N SER A 148 20.12 -8.88 2.12
CA SER A 148 21.46 -8.71 1.54
C SER A 148 21.52 -9.33 0.13
N GLU A 149 20.93 -10.49 -0.06
CA GLU A 149 20.82 -11.15 -1.38
C GLU A 149 20.00 -10.30 -2.37
N THR A 150 18.88 -9.70 -1.92
CA THR A 150 18.10 -8.75 -2.74
C THR A 150 18.96 -7.54 -3.13
N ILE A 151 19.65 -6.91 -2.17
CA ILE A 151 20.49 -5.74 -2.47
C ILE A 151 21.60 -6.11 -3.47
N LEU A 152 22.29 -7.23 -3.25
CA LEU A 152 23.37 -7.69 -4.14
C LEU A 152 22.85 -8.04 -5.55
N LYS A 153 21.69 -8.69 -5.65
CA LYS A 153 21.04 -9.01 -6.94
C LYS A 153 20.77 -7.74 -7.77
N HIS A 154 20.47 -6.63 -7.11
CA HIS A 154 20.18 -5.35 -7.73
C HIS A 154 21.37 -4.38 -7.67
N GLY A 155 22.57 -4.86 -7.31
CA GLY A 155 23.80 -4.08 -7.20
C GLY A 155 23.93 -3.30 -5.89
N PHE A 156 22.91 -2.54 -5.52
CA PHE A 156 22.83 -1.73 -4.30
C PHE A 156 21.38 -1.31 -4.04
N GLU A 157 21.10 -0.63 -2.92
CA GLU A 157 19.73 -0.24 -2.56
C GLU A 157 19.03 0.60 -3.64
N ARG A 158 19.71 1.62 -4.15
CA ARG A 158 19.16 2.44 -5.25
C ARG A 158 18.94 1.61 -6.54
N GLY A 159 19.72 0.57 -6.79
CA GLY A 159 19.45 -0.33 -7.91
C GLY A 159 18.14 -1.12 -7.73
N PHE A 160 17.77 -1.44 -6.48
CA PHE A 160 16.45 -1.99 -6.19
C PHE A 160 15.34 -0.94 -6.35
N ASP A 161 15.59 0.31 -5.95
CA ASP A 161 14.65 1.42 -6.15
C ASP A 161 14.33 1.64 -7.64
N GLU A 162 15.36 1.67 -8.48
CA GLU A 162 15.23 1.80 -9.94
C GLU A 162 14.48 0.61 -10.54
N TYR A 163 14.80 -0.61 -10.10
CA TYR A 163 14.07 -1.83 -10.48
C TYR A 163 12.58 -1.75 -10.11
N MET A 164 12.27 -1.33 -8.89
CA MET A 164 10.89 -1.19 -8.41
C MET A 164 10.11 -0.18 -9.26
N THR A 165 10.68 1.00 -9.51
CA THR A 165 10.07 2.04 -10.34
C THR A 165 9.84 1.56 -11.76
N GLN A 166 10.84 0.95 -12.41
CA GLN A 166 10.69 0.42 -13.77
C GLN A 166 9.61 -0.65 -13.88
N LYS A 167 9.49 -1.53 -12.87
CA LYS A 167 8.50 -2.61 -12.86
C LYS A 167 7.08 -2.08 -12.62
N LEU A 168 6.94 -1.10 -11.74
CA LEU A 168 5.66 -0.56 -11.32
C LEU A 168 5.09 0.49 -12.29
N TYR A 169 5.93 1.38 -12.81
CA TYR A 169 5.51 2.52 -13.61
C TYR A 169 4.49 2.20 -14.71
N PRO A 170 4.76 1.27 -15.66
CA PRO A 170 3.82 0.99 -16.73
C PRO A 170 2.50 0.39 -16.22
N LYS A 171 2.53 -0.34 -15.09
CA LYS A 171 1.35 -0.98 -14.51
C LYS A 171 0.49 0.02 -13.73
N ILE A 172 1.12 0.92 -12.98
CA ILE A 172 0.43 1.99 -12.27
C ILE A 172 -0.20 2.98 -13.25
N THR A 173 0.53 3.36 -14.31
CA THR A 173 0.00 4.23 -15.37
C THR A 173 -1.20 3.58 -16.08
N LYS A 174 -1.13 2.28 -16.36
CA LYS A 174 -2.27 1.54 -16.91
C LYS A 174 -3.48 1.56 -15.97
N LEU A 175 -3.27 1.30 -14.68
CA LEU A 175 -4.32 1.34 -13.67
C LEU A 175 -4.96 2.74 -13.59
N TYR A 176 -4.16 3.80 -13.48
CA TYR A 176 -4.64 5.17 -13.46
C TYR A 176 -5.53 5.48 -14.67
N ASN A 177 -5.05 5.15 -15.87
CA ASN A 177 -5.81 5.38 -17.10
C ASN A 177 -7.10 4.56 -17.15
N GLY A 178 -7.12 3.34 -16.60
CA GLY A 178 -8.33 2.53 -16.48
C GLY A 178 -9.37 3.20 -15.57
N LEU A 179 -8.95 3.64 -14.39
CA LEU A 179 -9.80 4.33 -13.43
C LEU A 179 -10.34 5.67 -13.96
N GLU A 180 -9.53 6.45 -14.66
CA GLU A 180 -9.96 7.72 -15.25
C GLU A 180 -10.96 7.52 -16.40
N LYS A 181 -10.79 6.47 -17.22
CA LYS A 181 -11.76 6.12 -18.26
C LYS A 181 -13.14 5.81 -17.68
N ILE A 182 -13.19 5.07 -16.57
CA ILE A 182 -14.44 4.77 -15.87
C ILE A 182 -15.11 6.08 -15.45
N LYS A 183 -14.41 6.97 -14.73
CA LYS A 183 -14.98 8.27 -14.34
C LYS A 183 -15.50 9.09 -15.52
N MET A 184 -14.73 9.16 -16.60
CA MET A 184 -15.13 9.92 -17.80
C MET A 184 -16.36 9.35 -18.50
N GLN A 185 -16.55 8.03 -18.46
CA GLN A 185 -17.71 7.36 -19.04
C GLN A 185 -19.01 7.76 -18.32
N TYR A 186 -19.00 7.83 -16.99
CA TYR A 186 -20.18 8.16 -16.21
C TYR A 186 -20.41 9.67 -16.03
N ASN A 187 -19.37 10.50 -16.10
CA ASN A 187 -19.50 11.97 -16.08
C ASN A 187 -20.08 12.58 -17.38
N ARG A 188 -20.23 11.79 -18.45
CA ARG A 188 -20.79 12.24 -19.74
C ARG A 188 -22.29 11.95 -19.88
N ASN A 189 -22.91 11.34 -18.86
CA ASN A 189 -24.34 11.08 -18.76
C ASN A 189 -24.96 11.94 -17.67
#